data_AF-A0A257QNB9-F1
#
_entry.id   AF-A0A257QNB9-F1
#
_cell.length_a   1.000
_cell.length_b   1.000
_cell.length_c   1.000
_cell.angle_alpha   90.00
_cell.angle_beta   90.00
_cell.angle_gamma   90.00
#
_symmetry.space_group_name_H-M   'P 1'
#
loop_
_entity.id
_entity.type
_entity.pdbx_description
1 polymer ?
#
loop_
_entity_poly.entity_id
_entity_poly.type
_entity_poly.pdbx_seq_one_letter_code
_entity_poly.pdbx_strand_id
1 'polypeptide(L)'
;QRVLWEQVEVARIRPGVSMLRPQIELLDSEFLDGPARDAVRERVQIYLDSMIKSALEALFSAVEAANSLAALRGLMHRLAEAGGVLAGEEKMPQDQREALKKIGVRGGRFALFVPHLMKPQAAAMRALLWAVWQRCPTPELPGPGLVSAPLPADWPAGFAGAMGWVQAGPVMIRLDAAERVAGDLAYQTRRGPVVMPTDLPSRLSVKRESLPATLNALGFRLIPTPALPDRFYGPPPPPMISLKRVDKPVQAPPPPPREPPNPDNPFAALAALRRA
;
A
#
# COMPACT_ATOMS: atom_id res chain seq x y z
N GLN A 1 20.51 9.14 10.54
CA GLN A 1 19.85 10.47 10.62
C GLN A 1 20.44 11.25 11.79
N ARG A 2 20.48 12.58 11.75
CA ARG A 2 21.15 13.41 12.78
C ARG A 2 20.20 13.77 13.91
N VAL A 3 20.72 13.89 15.12
CA VAL A 3 20.04 14.46 16.30
C VAL A 3 20.75 15.76 16.64
N LEU A 4 19.99 16.85 16.70
CA LEU A 4 20.52 18.19 16.95
C LEU A 4 20.07 18.68 18.32
N TRP A 5 21.00 19.30 19.06
CA TRP A 5 20.71 20.12 20.25
C TRP A 5 21.19 21.54 19.96
N GLU A 6 20.30 22.53 19.99
CA GLU A 6 20.64 23.93 19.66
C GLU A 6 21.41 24.06 18.33
N GLN A 7 20.98 23.32 17.30
CA GLN A 7 21.63 23.21 15.98
C GLN A 7 22.98 22.48 15.93
N VAL A 8 23.50 22.01 17.06
CA VAL A 8 24.72 21.20 17.13
C VAL A 8 24.37 19.72 17.04
N GLU A 9 25.04 18.97 16.15
CA GLU A 9 24.87 17.52 16.09
C GLU A 9 25.45 16.89 17.36
N VAL A 10 24.63 16.16 18.10
CA VAL A 10 25.03 15.48 19.36
C VAL A 10 24.95 13.97 19.25
N ALA A 11 24.14 13.46 18.32
CA ALA A 11 23.97 12.02 18.13
C ALA A 11 23.50 11.69 16.71
N ARG A 12 23.55 10.41 16.39
CA ARG A 12 22.99 9.84 15.16
C ARG A 12 21.99 8.73 15.50
N ILE A 13 20.87 8.74 14.79
CA ILE A 13 19.91 7.65 14.78
C ILE A 13 20.40 6.59 13.80
N ARG A 14 20.56 5.36 14.30
CA ARG A 14 21.00 4.16 13.59
C ARG A 14 19.88 3.11 13.54
N PRO A 15 19.90 2.20 12.55
CA PRO A 15 19.05 1.01 12.58
C PRO A 15 19.26 0.23 13.88
N GLY A 16 18.18 -0.21 14.51
CA GLY A 16 18.24 -1.15 15.62
C GLY A 16 17.70 -2.53 15.24
N VAL A 17 17.02 -3.19 16.18
CA VAL A 17 16.49 -4.55 15.97
C VAL A 17 15.32 -4.62 14.99
N SER A 18 14.62 -3.50 14.79
CA SER A 18 13.54 -3.35 13.81
C SER A 18 13.42 -1.89 13.39
N MET A 19 12.68 -1.62 12.31
CA MET A 19 12.42 -0.26 11.84
C MET A 19 11.78 0.63 12.92
N LEU A 20 10.93 0.06 13.77
CA LEU A 20 10.24 0.78 14.86
C LEU A 20 11.08 0.91 16.15
N ARG A 21 12.27 0.30 16.19
CA ARG A 21 13.18 0.32 17.34
C ARG A 21 14.58 0.75 16.90
N PRO A 22 14.75 2.00 16.45
CA PRO A 22 16.07 2.54 16.13
C PRO A 22 16.92 2.73 17.39
N GLN A 23 18.23 2.88 17.21
CA GLN A 23 19.18 3.10 18.29
C GLN A 23 19.91 4.44 18.16
N ILE A 24 20.22 5.05 19.30
CA ILE A 24 21.04 6.26 19.38
C ILE A 24 22.51 5.90 19.50
N GLU A 25 23.30 6.47 18.59
CA GLU A 25 24.76 6.52 18.65
C GLU A 25 25.20 7.94 18.99
N LEU A 26 25.73 8.16 20.19
CA LEU A 26 26.30 9.46 20.55
C LEU A 26 27.61 9.71 19.81
N LEU A 27 27.82 10.95 19.39
CA LEU A 27 29.10 11.40 18.88
C LEU A 27 30.14 11.43 20.01
N ASP A 28 31.40 11.26 19.65
CA ASP A 28 32.50 11.32 20.61
C ASP A 28 32.66 12.75 21.16
N SER A 29 32.97 12.82 22.46
CA SER A 29 33.19 14.07 23.18
C SER A 29 34.32 13.86 24.18
N GLU A 30 35.28 14.79 24.21
CA GLU A 30 36.38 14.78 25.18
C GLU A 30 35.92 15.17 26.59
N PHE A 31 34.70 15.71 26.72
CA PHE A 31 34.13 16.22 27.97
C PHE A 31 33.21 15.22 28.68
N LEU A 32 32.95 14.05 28.07
CA LEU A 32 32.09 13.03 28.65
C LEU A 32 32.93 11.81 29.06
N ASP A 33 32.88 11.46 30.34
CA ASP A 33 33.36 10.16 30.81
C ASP A 33 32.36 9.05 30.44
N GLY A 34 32.77 7.78 30.65
CA GLY A 34 31.93 6.62 30.31
C GLY A 34 30.51 6.68 30.90
N PRO A 35 30.36 6.87 32.23
CA PRO A 35 29.06 6.97 32.87
C PRO A 35 28.20 8.14 32.35
N ALA A 36 28.77 9.34 32.15
CA ALA A 36 28.04 10.48 31.63
C ALA A 36 27.58 10.24 30.18
N ARG A 37 28.44 9.62 29.34
CA ARG A 37 28.09 9.26 27.97
C ARG A 37 26.90 8.30 27.93
N ASP A 38 26.89 7.27 28.78
CA ASP A 38 25.80 6.31 28.84
C ASP A 38 24.49 6.95 29.31
N ALA A 39 24.55 7.83 30.31
CA ALA A 39 23.38 8.57 30.80
C ALA A 39 22.77 9.48 29.71
N VAL A 40 23.61 10.19 28.95
CA VAL A 40 23.14 11.03 27.83
C VAL A 40 22.54 10.16 26.72
N ARG A 41 23.19 9.05 26.36
CA ARG A 41 22.69 8.13 25.32
C ARG A 41 21.32 7.58 25.69
N GLU A 42 21.17 7.12 26.93
CA GLU A 42 19.91 6.60 27.46
C GLU A 42 18.81 7.67 27.45
N ARG A 43 19.14 8.89 27.88
CA ARG A 43 18.19 10.01 27.88
C ARG A 43 17.69 10.34 26.47
N VAL A 44 18.59 10.40 25.48
CA VAL A 44 18.23 10.67 24.08
C VAL A 44 17.45 9.50 23.49
N GLN A 45 17.78 8.25 23.85
CA GLN A 45 17.01 7.07 23.43
C GLN A 45 15.58 7.12 23.97
N ILE A 46 15.39 7.38 25.27
CA ILE A 46 14.06 7.52 25.89
C ILE A 46 13.25 8.61 25.19
N TYR A 47 13.88 9.74 24.88
CA TYR A 47 13.23 10.82 24.13
C TYR A 47 12.79 10.36 22.74
N LEU A 48 13.67 9.73 21.95
CA LEU A 48 13.34 9.20 20.64
C LEU A 48 12.19 8.16 20.72
N ASP A 49 12.26 7.24 21.66
CA ASP A 49 11.24 6.20 21.85
C ASP A 49 9.88 6.82 22.20
N SER A 50 9.86 7.87 23.04
CA SER A 50 8.62 8.60 23.37
C SER A 50 8.02 9.31 22.16
N MET A 51 8.86 9.90 21.30
CA MET A 51 8.44 10.55 20.06
C MET A 51 7.85 9.54 19.07
N ILE A 52 8.49 8.38 18.92
CA ILE A 52 7.98 7.28 18.08
C ILE A 52 6.65 6.76 18.63
N LYS A 53 6.57 6.53 19.95
CA LYS A 53 5.36 6.05 20.62
C LYS A 53 4.19 7.00 20.43
N SER A 54 4.42 8.31 20.57
CA SER A 54 3.39 9.32 20.36
C SER A 54 2.96 9.42 18.89
N ALA A 55 3.91 9.47 17.95
CA ALA A 55 3.60 9.61 16.54
C ALA A 55 2.90 8.38 15.94
N LEU A 56 3.20 7.19 16.47
CA LEU A 56 2.69 5.90 15.97
C LEU A 56 1.73 5.21 16.97
N GLU A 57 1.13 5.96 17.89
CA GLU A 57 0.24 5.43 18.93
C GLU A 57 -0.82 4.49 18.36
N ALA A 58 -1.49 4.91 17.28
CA ALA A 58 -2.53 4.12 16.62
C ALA A 58 -2.04 2.75 16.11
N LEU A 59 -0.76 2.64 15.71
CA LEU A 59 -0.18 1.36 15.32
C LEU A 59 0.05 0.46 16.53
N PHE A 60 0.64 1.01 17.60
CA PHE A 60 0.92 0.25 18.82
C PHE A 60 -0.36 -0.23 19.49
N SER A 61 -1.38 0.62 19.60
CA SER A 61 -2.70 0.23 20.14
C SER A 61 -3.37 -0.85 19.29
N ALA A 62 -3.26 -0.79 17.95
CA ALA A 62 -3.81 -1.82 17.08
C ALA A 62 -3.10 -3.17 17.27
N VAL A 63 -1.77 -3.17 17.39
CA VAL A 63 -0.98 -4.38 17.66
C VAL A 63 -1.35 -4.98 19.01
N GLU A 64 -1.47 -4.16 20.04
CA GLU A 64 -1.86 -4.59 21.39
C GLU A 64 -3.27 -5.19 21.41
N ALA A 65 -4.24 -4.52 20.79
CA ALA A 65 -5.61 -5.02 20.71
C ALA A 65 -5.70 -6.37 19.98
N ALA A 66 -4.87 -6.57 18.95
CA ALA A 66 -4.79 -7.81 18.21
C ALA A 66 -4.19 -9.00 18.99
N ASN A 67 -3.55 -8.78 20.14
CA ASN A 67 -3.03 -9.87 20.98
C ASN A 67 -4.15 -10.81 21.45
N SER A 68 -5.37 -10.28 21.63
CA SER A 68 -6.57 -11.05 21.98
C SER A 68 -7.20 -11.79 20.78
N LEU A 69 -6.75 -11.51 19.55
CA LEU A 69 -7.30 -12.03 18.30
C LEU A 69 -6.27 -12.95 17.63
N ALA A 70 -6.24 -14.23 18.03
CA ALA A 70 -5.23 -15.20 17.57
C ALA A 70 -5.09 -15.26 16.03
N ALA A 71 -6.20 -15.16 15.29
CA ALA A 71 -6.22 -15.19 13.82
C ALA A 71 -5.54 -13.96 13.16
N LEU A 72 -5.49 -12.81 13.85
CA LEU A 72 -4.94 -11.56 13.30
C LEU A 72 -3.53 -11.25 13.81
N ARG A 73 -3.05 -11.95 14.84
CA ARG A 73 -1.75 -11.68 15.48
C ARG A 73 -0.58 -11.70 14.49
N GLY A 74 -0.49 -12.73 13.66
CA GLY A 74 0.57 -12.83 12.66
C GLY A 74 0.49 -11.73 11.59
N LEU A 75 -0.72 -11.38 11.17
CA LEU A 75 -0.95 -10.30 10.21
C LEU A 75 -0.53 -8.94 10.79
N MET A 76 -0.87 -8.68 12.05
CA MET A 76 -0.54 -7.44 12.75
C MET A 76 0.95 -7.30 13.04
N HIS A 77 1.66 -8.41 13.30
CA HIS A 77 3.12 -8.41 13.37
C HIS A 77 3.75 -7.96 12.05
N ARG A 78 3.35 -8.55 10.92
CA ARG A 78 3.84 -8.14 9.59
C ARG A 78 3.49 -6.68 9.28
N LEU A 79 2.30 -6.24 9.66
CA LEU A 79 1.89 -4.85 9.51
C LEU A 79 2.80 -3.91 10.32
N ALA A 80 3.13 -4.27 11.56
CA ALA A 80 4.03 -3.49 12.41
C ALA A 80 5.46 -3.45 11.86
N GLU A 81 5.98 -4.56 11.34
CA GLU A 81 7.28 -4.63 10.66
C GLU A 81 7.35 -3.71 9.44
N ALA A 82 6.26 -3.66 8.66
CA ALA A 82 6.11 -2.73 7.54
C ALA A 82 5.80 -1.28 7.98
N GLY A 83 5.81 -1.00 9.28
CA GLY A 83 5.53 0.31 9.85
C GLY A 83 4.09 0.77 9.67
N GLY A 84 3.13 -0.14 9.50
CA GLY A 84 1.70 0.17 9.46
C GLY A 84 1.08 0.31 8.08
N VAL A 85 1.82 0.02 7.01
CA VAL A 85 1.27 -0.14 5.64
C VAL A 85 1.90 -1.38 5.02
N LEU A 86 1.08 -2.39 4.76
CA LEU A 86 1.48 -3.63 4.11
C LEU A 86 0.77 -3.71 2.74
N ALA A 87 1.53 -3.51 1.67
CA ALA A 87 1.02 -3.59 0.31
C ALA A 87 0.64 -5.04 -0.06
N GLY A 88 -0.42 -5.21 -0.84
CA GLY A 88 -0.81 -6.51 -1.37
C GLY A 88 -2.32 -6.74 -1.42
N GLU A 89 -2.75 -7.60 -2.34
CA GLU A 89 -4.13 -8.07 -2.45
C GLU A 89 -4.35 -9.29 -1.54
N GLU A 90 -4.29 -9.12 -0.22
CA GLU A 90 -4.77 -10.17 0.68
C GLU A 90 -6.31 -10.23 0.59
N LYS A 91 -6.82 -11.29 -0.05
CA LYS A 91 -8.25 -11.60 -0.05
C LYS A 91 -8.68 -11.94 1.36
N MET A 92 -9.15 -10.93 2.07
CA MET A 92 -9.57 -11.06 3.44
C MET A 92 -11.09 -11.29 3.53
N PRO A 93 -11.52 -12.33 4.27
CA PRO A 93 -12.91 -12.52 4.64
C PRO A 93 -13.53 -11.28 5.30
N GLN A 94 -14.85 -11.12 5.14
CA GLN A 94 -15.58 -9.94 5.61
C GLN A 94 -15.50 -9.78 7.15
N ASP A 95 -15.61 -10.89 7.88
CA ASP A 95 -15.46 -10.95 9.34
C ASP A 95 -14.08 -10.49 9.81
N GLN A 96 -13.01 -10.89 9.10
CA GLN A 96 -11.66 -10.42 9.40
C GLN A 96 -11.49 -8.92 9.15
N ARG A 97 -12.07 -8.39 8.06
CA ARG A 97 -12.08 -6.94 7.78
C ARG A 97 -12.81 -6.17 8.87
N GLU A 98 -13.93 -6.68 9.35
CA GLU A 98 -14.70 -6.07 10.44
C GLU A 98 -13.93 -6.10 11.76
N ALA A 99 -13.27 -7.21 12.07
CA ALA A 99 -12.40 -7.33 13.24
C ALA A 99 -11.23 -6.33 13.20
N LEU A 100 -10.55 -6.20 12.06
CA LEU A 100 -9.48 -5.22 11.86
C LEU A 100 -9.99 -3.78 12.01
N LYS A 101 -11.17 -3.49 11.46
CA LYS A 101 -11.79 -2.16 11.57
C LYS A 101 -12.02 -1.76 13.03
N LYS A 102 -12.42 -2.71 13.89
CA LYS A 102 -12.63 -2.46 15.33
C LYS A 102 -11.34 -2.04 16.05
N ILE A 103 -10.18 -2.52 15.60
CA ILE A 103 -8.86 -2.18 16.15
C ILE A 103 -8.16 -1.05 15.37
N GLY A 104 -8.89 -0.32 14.51
CA GLY A 104 -8.35 0.83 13.78
C GLY A 104 -7.53 0.50 12.53
N VAL A 105 -7.57 -0.74 12.06
CA VAL A 105 -6.85 -1.22 10.87
C VAL A 105 -7.83 -1.41 9.72
N ARG A 106 -7.43 -1.07 8.49
CA ARG A 106 -8.23 -1.31 7.29
C ARG A 106 -7.55 -2.33 6.40
N GLY A 107 -8.26 -3.43 6.14
CA GLY A 107 -7.95 -4.37 5.06
C GLY A 107 -8.57 -3.89 3.76
N GLY A 108 -7.79 -3.13 3.00
CA GLY A 108 -8.22 -2.51 1.75
C GLY A 108 -8.02 -3.40 0.51
N ARG A 109 -8.24 -2.80 -0.65
CA ARG A 109 -7.98 -3.39 -1.98
C ARG A 109 -6.50 -3.34 -2.34
N PHE A 110 -5.82 -2.26 -1.99
CA PHE A 110 -4.42 -1.99 -2.35
C PHE A 110 -3.46 -2.38 -1.22
N ALA A 111 -3.89 -2.21 0.03
CA ALA A 111 -3.06 -2.52 1.19
C ALA A 111 -3.88 -2.81 2.46
N LEU A 112 -3.24 -3.52 3.39
CA LEU A 112 -3.59 -3.50 4.79
C LEU A 112 -2.87 -2.33 5.46
N PHE A 113 -3.58 -1.43 6.14
CA PHE A 113 -2.96 -0.26 6.73
C PHE A 113 -3.72 0.33 7.92
N VAL A 114 -3.03 1.15 8.70
CA VAL A 114 -3.63 1.97 9.77
C VAL A 114 -3.91 3.37 9.21
N PRO A 115 -5.17 3.79 8.97
CA PRO A 115 -5.47 5.08 8.33
C PRO A 115 -4.92 6.30 9.08
N HIS A 116 -4.84 6.21 10.42
CA HIS A 116 -4.32 7.31 11.23
C HIS A 116 -2.85 7.64 10.91
N LEU A 117 -2.09 6.66 10.42
CA LEU A 117 -0.69 6.84 10.06
C LEU A 117 -0.47 7.64 8.77
N MET A 118 -1.54 7.97 8.04
CA MET A 118 -1.48 8.87 6.88
C MET A 118 -1.44 10.35 7.29
N LYS A 119 -1.65 10.66 8.58
CA LYS A 119 -1.55 12.04 9.09
C LYS A 119 -0.10 12.54 9.05
N PRO A 120 0.13 13.86 8.90
CA PRO A 120 1.46 14.41 8.67
C PRO A 120 2.52 14.00 9.70
N GLN A 121 2.21 14.06 11.00
CA GLN A 121 3.16 13.72 12.06
C GLN A 121 3.59 12.24 11.99
N ALA A 122 2.62 11.33 11.84
CA ALA A 122 2.89 9.90 11.73
C ALA A 122 3.63 9.57 10.42
N ALA A 123 3.23 10.17 9.31
CA ALA A 123 3.89 9.99 8.01
C ALA A 123 5.36 10.44 8.05
N ALA A 124 5.64 11.62 8.64
CA ALA A 124 7.00 12.13 8.80
C ALA A 124 7.86 11.21 9.69
N MET A 125 7.32 10.73 10.81
CA MET A 125 8.02 9.77 11.67
C MET A 125 8.31 8.46 10.91
N ARG A 126 7.33 7.93 10.17
CA ARG A 126 7.52 6.70 9.37
C ARG A 126 8.58 6.89 8.28
N ALA A 127 8.59 8.03 7.60
CA ALA A 127 9.60 8.35 6.60
C ALA A 127 11.00 8.38 7.21
N LEU A 128 11.15 9.03 8.38
CA LEU A 128 12.40 9.06 9.14
C LEU A 128 12.88 7.65 9.50
N LEU A 129 12.01 6.85 10.11
CA LEU A 129 12.34 5.48 10.54
C LEU A 129 12.67 4.57 9.35
N TRP A 130 11.91 4.68 8.26
CA TRP A 130 12.19 3.96 7.02
C TRP A 130 13.55 4.35 6.45
N ALA A 131 13.87 5.64 6.41
CA ALA A 131 15.15 6.12 5.90
C ALA A 131 16.34 5.71 6.78
N VAL A 132 16.16 5.72 8.12
CA VAL A 132 17.14 5.16 9.06
C VAL A 132 17.36 3.69 8.74
N TRP A 133 16.29 2.90 8.64
CA TRP A 133 16.34 1.46 8.37
C TRP A 133 17.04 1.13 7.05
N GLN A 134 16.71 1.85 5.98
CA GLN A 134 17.28 1.70 4.65
C GLN A 134 18.65 2.38 4.49
N ARG A 135 19.14 3.06 5.53
CA ARG A 135 20.42 3.77 5.57
C ARG A 135 20.56 4.81 4.44
N CYS A 136 19.48 5.53 4.16
CA CYS A 136 19.44 6.58 3.14
C CYS A 136 19.01 7.93 3.75
N PRO A 137 19.20 9.06 3.02
CA PRO A 137 18.57 10.33 3.38
C PRO A 137 17.05 10.18 3.47
N THR A 138 16.40 10.96 4.34
CA THR A 138 14.93 10.93 4.46
C THR A 138 14.33 11.58 3.22
N PRO A 139 13.56 10.86 2.39
CA PRO A 139 12.92 11.47 1.23
C PRO A 139 11.85 12.47 1.68
N GLU A 140 11.70 13.55 0.93
CA GLU A 140 10.69 14.56 1.22
C GLU A 140 9.29 14.04 0.87
N LEU A 141 8.37 14.16 1.82
CA LEU A 141 6.97 13.80 1.61
C LEU A 141 6.22 14.95 0.93
N PRO A 142 5.16 14.67 0.16
CA PRO A 142 4.30 15.73 -0.36
C PRO A 142 3.70 16.55 0.79
N GLY A 143 3.41 17.82 0.52
CA GLY A 143 2.86 18.74 1.51
C GLY A 143 1.64 18.19 2.26
N PRO A 144 1.47 18.57 3.55
CA PRO A 144 0.41 18.03 4.40
C PRO A 144 -0.96 18.28 3.77
N GLY A 145 -1.82 17.26 3.82
CA GLY A 145 -3.19 17.34 3.30
C GLY A 145 -3.33 16.99 1.82
N LEU A 146 -2.24 16.95 1.04
CA LEU A 146 -2.30 16.52 -0.36
C LEU A 146 -2.80 15.08 -0.48
N VAL A 147 -3.76 14.89 -1.38
CA VAL A 147 -4.35 13.59 -1.73
C VAL A 147 -3.68 13.00 -2.97
N SER A 148 -3.17 13.84 -3.85
CA SER A 148 -2.44 13.44 -5.04
C SER A 148 -1.15 14.25 -5.19
N ALA A 149 -0.12 13.63 -5.74
CA ALA A 149 1.14 14.28 -6.08
C ALA A 149 1.66 13.74 -7.42
N PRO A 150 2.52 14.50 -8.13
CA PRO A 150 3.31 13.96 -9.23
C PRO A 150 4.13 12.74 -8.79
N LEU A 151 4.56 11.92 -9.75
CA LEU A 151 5.54 10.87 -9.47
C LEU A 151 6.90 11.51 -9.14
N PRO A 152 7.45 11.30 -7.94
CA PRO A 152 8.75 11.83 -7.57
C PRO A 152 9.84 11.10 -8.35
N ALA A 153 10.84 11.85 -8.81
CA ALA A 153 11.94 11.32 -9.60
C ALA A 153 13.01 10.60 -8.75
N ASP A 154 13.08 10.93 -7.46
CA ASP A 154 14.20 10.64 -6.57
C ASP A 154 13.84 9.74 -5.39
N TRP A 155 12.57 9.32 -5.27
CA TRP A 155 12.18 8.40 -4.21
C TRP A 155 12.82 7.02 -4.41
N PRO A 156 13.48 6.47 -3.37
CA PRO A 156 14.03 5.14 -3.47
C PRO A 156 12.94 4.08 -3.66
N ALA A 157 13.31 2.95 -4.27
CA ALA A 157 12.39 1.84 -4.50
C ALA A 157 11.70 1.40 -3.19
N GLY A 158 10.39 1.17 -3.26
CA GLY A 158 9.55 0.76 -2.14
C GLY A 158 9.11 1.88 -1.18
N PHE A 159 9.73 3.08 -1.23
CA PHE A 159 9.38 4.18 -0.33
C PHE A 159 7.93 4.65 -0.51
N ALA A 160 7.47 4.82 -1.76
CA ALA A 160 6.11 5.25 -2.07
C ALA A 160 5.06 4.34 -1.40
N GLY A 161 5.17 3.03 -1.62
CA GLY A 161 4.27 2.04 -1.05
C GLY A 161 4.35 2.01 0.47
N ALA A 162 5.57 2.05 1.04
CA ALA A 162 5.75 2.12 2.49
C ALA A 162 5.05 3.35 3.08
N MET A 163 5.11 4.51 2.44
CA MET A 163 4.46 5.73 2.92
C MET A 163 2.95 5.79 2.64
N GLY A 164 2.38 4.80 1.94
CA GLY A 164 0.96 4.78 1.60
C GLY A 164 0.64 5.65 0.38
N TRP A 165 1.49 5.66 -0.63
CA TRP A 165 1.24 6.27 -1.93
C TRP A 165 1.04 5.19 -3.00
N VAL A 166 -0.10 5.25 -3.67
CA VAL A 166 -0.48 4.34 -4.76
C VAL A 166 -0.21 5.04 -6.08
N GLN A 167 0.67 4.47 -6.90
CA GLN A 167 0.91 4.98 -8.26
C GLN A 167 -0.36 4.78 -9.11
N ALA A 168 -0.85 5.87 -9.70
CA ALA A 168 -2.11 5.91 -10.43
C ALA A 168 -1.99 6.68 -11.76
N GLY A 169 -1.27 6.08 -12.71
CA GLY A 169 -0.94 6.71 -13.99
C GLY A 169 0.18 7.74 -13.82
N PRO A 170 0.00 9.01 -14.25
CA PRO A 170 1.04 10.04 -14.17
C PRO A 170 1.19 10.67 -12.77
N VAL A 171 0.35 10.26 -11.81
CA VAL A 171 0.32 10.78 -10.44
C VAL A 171 0.35 9.63 -9.45
N MET A 172 0.63 9.93 -8.18
CA MET A 172 0.34 9.05 -7.05
C MET A 172 -0.86 9.58 -6.28
N ILE A 173 -1.65 8.68 -5.72
CA ILE A 173 -2.79 8.98 -4.85
C ILE A 173 -2.49 8.42 -3.46
N ARG A 174 -2.80 9.19 -2.42
CA ARG A 174 -2.67 8.74 -1.04
C ARG A 174 -3.61 7.56 -0.77
N LEU A 175 -3.10 6.55 -0.08
CA LEU A 175 -3.74 5.25 0.08
C LEU A 175 -5.15 5.33 0.67
N ASP A 176 -5.37 6.18 1.68
CA ASP A 176 -6.69 6.39 2.28
C ASP A 176 -7.74 6.88 1.27
N ALA A 177 -7.36 7.80 0.40
CA ALA A 177 -8.23 8.31 -0.66
C ALA A 177 -8.44 7.30 -1.78
N ALA A 178 -7.37 6.62 -2.21
CA ALA A 178 -7.44 5.56 -3.21
C ALA A 178 -8.40 4.44 -2.76
N GLU A 179 -8.25 3.95 -1.54
CA GLU A 179 -9.09 2.91 -0.94
C GLU A 179 -10.55 3.33 -0.83
N ARG A 180 -10.81 4.55 -0.36
CA ARG A 180 -12.17 5.08 -0.25
C ARG A 180 -12.85 5.18 -1.62
N VAL A 181 -12.16 5.77 -2.60
CA VAL A 181 -12.72 5.95 -3.94
C VAL A 181 -12.90 4.61 -4.64
N ALA A 182 -11.91 3.72 -4.58
CA ALA A 182 -12.01 2.39 -5.18
C ALA A 182 -13.09 1.53 -4.51
N GLY A 183 -13.23 1.59 -3.19
CA GLY A 183 -14.29 0.89 -2.46
C GLY A 183 -15.70 1.35 -2.90
N ASP A 184 -15.91 2.66 -2.97
CA ASP A 184 -17.19 3.23 -3.41
C ASP A 184 -17.52 2.87 -4.86
N LEU A 185 -16.54 3.01 -5.77
CA LEU A 185 -16.73 2.65 -7.18
C LEU A 185 -16.95 1.15 -7.36
N ALA A 186 -16.23 0.30 -6.62
CA ALA A 186 -16.43 -1.15 -6.66
C ALA A 186 -17.85 -1.53 -6.19
N TYR A 187 -18.35 -0.89 -5.14
CA TYR A 187 -19.72 -1.10 -4.67
C TYR A 187 -20.75 -0.69 -5.73
N GLN A 188 -20.60 0.50 -6.34
CA GLN A 188 -21.53 1.00 -7.36
C GLN A 188 -21.50 0.16 -8.64
N THR A 189 -20.31 -0.24 -9.10
CA THR A 189 -20.12 -0.98 -10.35
C THR A 189 -20.37 -2.49 -10.23
N ARG A 190 -20.74 -3.00 -9.04
CA ARG A 190 -20.92 -4.45 -8.81
C ARG A 190 -21.99 -5.09 -9.71
N ARG A 191 -22.99 -4.32 -10.14
CA ARG A 191 -24.10 -4.78 -10.99
C ARG A 191 -23.93 -4.42 -12.47
N GLY A 192 -22.86 -3.71 -12.83
CA GLY A 192 -22.63 -3.24 -14.19
C GLY A 192 -22.03 -1.82 -14.22
N PRO A 193 -21.86 -1.25 -15.42
CA PRO A 193 -21.41 0.13 -15.58
C PRO A 193 -22.37 1.11 -14.92
N VAL A 194 -21.82 2.17 -14.31
CA VAL A 194 -22.57 3.27 -13.71
C VAL A 194 -22.16 4.59 -14.32
N VAL A 195 -23.00 5.61 -14.25
CA VAL A 195 -22.64 6.97 -14.65
C VAL A 195 -21.45 7.45 -13.82
N MET A 196 -20.45 8.07 -14.47
CA MET A 196 -19.30 8.62 -13.79
C MET A 196 -19.73 9.73 -12.81
N PRO A 197 -19.43 9.61 -11.51
CA PRO A 197 -19.66 10.69 -10.56
C PRO A 197 -18.89 11.95 -10.97
N THR A 198 -19.57 13.10 -10.99
CA THR A 198 -18.99 14.38 -11.46
C THR A 198 -17.93 14.93 -10.50
N ASP A 199 -17.98 14.56 -9.22
CA ASP A 199 -17.05 14.95 -8.17
C ASP A 199 -15.79 14.06 -8.09
N LEU A 200 -15.70 13.03 -8.93
CA LEU A 200 -14.63 12.04 -8.89
C LEU A 200 -13.22 12.62 -9.06
N PRO A 201 -12.95 13.57 -10.00
CA PRO A 201 -11.64 14.22 -10.09
C PRO A 201 -11.27 14.95 -8.80
N SER A 202 -12.24 15.66 -8.20
CA SER A 202 -12.05 16.40 -6.95
C SER A 202 -11.73 15.48 -5.78
N ARG A 203 -12.43 14.34 -5.68
CA ARG A 203 -12.20 13.32 -4.63
C ARG A 203 -10.80 12.71 -4.66
N LEU A 204 -10.20 12.61 -5.85
CA LEU A 204 -8.84 12.14 -6.08
C LEU A 204 -7.82 13.28 -6.16
N SER A 205 -8.29 14.53 -6.19
CA SER A 205 -7.48 15.75 -6.40
C SER A 205 -6.68 15.76 -7.71
N VAL A 206 -7.15 15.05 -8.74
CA VAL A 206 -6.48 14.97 -10.05
C VAL A 206 -7.12 15.88 -11.08
N LYS A 207 -6.31 16.31 -12.06
CA LYS A 207 -6.83 17.00 -13.24
C LYS A 207 -7.67 16.05 -14.10
N ARG A 208 -8.61 16.60 -14.88
CA ARG A 208 -9.53 15.80 -15.71
C ARG A 208 -8.80 14.95 -16.75
N GLU A 209 -7.67 15.43 -17.25
CA GLU A 209 -6.86 14.77 -18.28
C GLU A 209 -6.18 13.50 -17.74
N SER A 210 -5.81 13.50 -16.46
CA SER A 210 -5.18 12.35 -15.80
C SER A 210 -6.18 11.30 -15.33
N LEU A 211 -7.46 11.67 -15.21
CA LEU A 211 -8.51 10.81 -14.65
C LEU A 211 -8.59 9.43 -15.34
N PRO A 212 -8.56 9.29 -16.68
CA PRO A 212 -8.65 7.97 -17.31
C PRO A 212 -7.50 7.05 -16.90
N ALA A 213 -6.27 7.57 -16.84
CA ALA A 213 -5.09 6.82 -16.44
C ALA A 213 -5.13 6.45 -14.94
N THR A 214 -5.55 7.39 -14.10
CA THR A 214 -5.75 7.16 -12.66
C THR A 214 -6.81 6.08 -12.40
N LEU A 215 -7.97 6.15 -13.06
CA LEU A 215 -9.02 5.13 -12.92
C LEU A 215 -8.55 3.76 -13.38
N ASN A 216 -7.83 3.69 -14.51
CA ASN A 216 -7.28 2.44 -15.03
C ASN A 216 -6.34 1.77 -14.01
N ALA A 217 -5.44 2.56 -13.42
CA ALA A 217 -4.51 2.08 -12.40
C ALA A 217 -5.21 1.65 -11.10
N LEU A 218 -6.32 2.31 -10.72
CA LEU A 218 -7.14 1.89 -9.57
C LEU A 218 -8.04 0.67 -9.87
N GLY A 219 -8.02 0.14 -11.09
CA GLY A 219 -8.78 -1.05 -11.48
C GLY A 219 -10.17 -0.77 -12.06
N PHE A 220 -10.40 0.43 -12.60
CA PHE A 220 -11.65 0.85 -13.23
C PHE A 220 -11.44 1.25 -14.69
N ARG A 221 -12.44 1.03 -15.52
CA ARG A 221 -12.46 1.47 -16.92
C ARG A 221 -13.41 2.65 -17.05
N LEU A 222 -12.93 3.75 -17.63
CA LEU A 222 -13.77 4.84 -18.11
C LEU A 222 -14.30 4.47 -19.49
N ILE A 223 -15.62 4.52 -19.66
CA ILE A 223 -16.33 4.34 -20.93
C ILE A 223 -16.72 5.75 -21.38
N PRO A 224 -16.05 6.31 -22.39
CA PRO A 224 -16.31 7.67 -22.84
C PRO A 224 -17.69 7.76 -23.50
N THR A 225 -18.23 8.97 -23.52
CA THR A 225 -19.44 9.30 -24.26
C THR A 225 -19.21 9.08 -25.76
N PRO A 226 -19.95 8.18 -26.43
CA PRO A 226 -19.94 8.11 -27.88
C PRO A 226 -20.49 9.40 -28.49
N ALA A 227 -19.93 9.82 -29.63
CA ALA A 227 -20.50 10.89 -30.43
C ALA A 227 -21.92 10.51 -30.88
N LEU A 228 -22.86 11.45 -30.81
CA LEU A 228 -24.20 11.22 -31.36
C LEU A 228 -24.09 11.10 -32.88
N PRO A 229 -24.62 10.03 -33.50
CA PRO A 229 -24.72 9.96 -34.95
C PRO A 229 -25.66 11.08 -35.46
N ASP A 230 -25.40 11.60 -36.66
CA ASP A 230 -26.08 12.76 -37.27
C ASP A 230 -27.63 12.69 -37.31
N ARG A 231 -28.20 11.49 -37.13
CA ARG A 231 -29.64 11.22 -37.17
C ARG A 231 -30.33 11.28 -35.80
N PHE A 232 -29.56 11.39 -34.72
CA PHE A 232 -30.08 11.46 -33.36
C PHE A 232 -29.98 12.89 -32.83
N TYR A 233 -30.99 13.29 -32.06
CA TYR A 233 -31.04 14.59 -31.39
C TYR A 233 -31.21 14.36 -29.89
N GLY A 234 -30.50 15.13 -29.06
CA GLY A 234 -30.56 15.05 -27.61
C GLY A 234 -29.20 15.22 -26.93
N PRO A 235 -29.18 15.32 -25.59
CA PRO A 235 -27.92 15.36 -24.86
C PRO A 235 -27.18 14.02 -25.04
N PRO A 236 -25.85 14.04 -25.22
CA PRO A 236 -25.10 12.82 -25.41
C PRO A 236 -25.10 11.97 -24.13
N PRO A 237 -25.05 10.63 -24.25
CA PRO A 237 -25.07 9.75 -23.09
C PRO A 237 -23.88 10.08 -22.17
N PRO A 238 -24.07 10.13 -20.84
CA PRO A 238 -22.99 10.51 -19.95
C PRO A 238 -21.87 9.46 -19.95
N PRO A 239 -20.62 9.85 -19.65
CA PRO A 239 -19.54 8.90 -19.50
C PRO A 239 -19.85 7.91 -18.37
N MET A 240 -19.52 6.64 -18.57
CA MET A 240 -19.76 5.58 -17.61
C MET A 240 -18.45 5.04 -17.03
N ILE A 241 -18.51 4.42 -15.86
CA ILE A 241 -17.41 3.71 -15.22
C ILE A 241 -17.82 2.26 -14.99
N SER A 242 -16.91 1.33 -15.25
CA SER A 242 -17.06 -0.08 -14.90
C SER A 242 -15.84 -0.60 -14.17
N LEU A 243 -15.99 -1.69 -13.39
CA LEU A 243 -14.85 -2.43 -12.88
C LEU A 243 -14.04 -2.99 -14.06
N LYS A 244 -12.70 -2.88 -14.00
CA LYS A 244 -11.82 -3.54 -14.98
C LYS A 244 -11.88 -5.04 -14.71
N ARG A 245 -12.52 -5.80 -15.61
CA ARG A 245 -12.40 -7.26 -15.57
C ARG A 245 -10.94 -7.60 -15.85
N VAL A 246 -10.32 -8.36 -14.95
CA VAL A 246 -9.14 -9.13 -15.31
C VAL A 246 -9.66 -10.18 -16.27
N ASP A 247 -9.29 -10.10 -17.54
CA ASP A 247 -9.58 -11.18 -18.47
C ASP A 247 -8.97 -12.44 -17.86
N LYS A 248 -9.83 -13.39 -17.43
CA LYS A 248 -9.34 -14.73 -17.13
C LYS A 248 -8.60 -15.17 -18.41
N PRO A 249 -7.37 -15.70 -18.33
CA PRO A 249 -6.77 -16.31 -19.50
C PRO A 249 -7.81 -17.27 -20.07
N VAL A 250 -8.19 -17.05 -21.33
CA VAL A 250 -9.12 -17.93 -22.04
C VAL A 250 -8.52 -19.31 -21.88
N GLN A 251 -9.23 -20.21 -21.19
CA GLN A 251 -8.81 -21.60 -21.09
C GLN A 251 -8.64 -22.07 -22.53
N ALA A 252 -7.40 -22.45 -22.89
CA ALA A 252 -7.16 -23.02 -24.20
C ALA A 252 -8.17 -24.15 -24.40
N PRO A 253 -8.83 -24.25 -25.57
CA PRO A 253 -9.76 -25.34 -25.83
C PRO A 253 -9.07 -26.67 -25.47
N PRO A 254 -9.79 -27.61 -24.83
CA PRO A 254 -9.21 -28.89 -24.46
C PRO A 254 -8.52 -29.49 -25.69
N PRO A 255 -7.31 -30.06 -25.53
CA PRO A 255 -6.62 -30.69 -26.65
C PRO A 255 -7.56 -31.71 -27.30
N PRO A 256 -7.52 -31.85 -28.64
CA PRO A 256 -8.36 -32.82 -29.32
C PRO A 256 -8.17 -34.21 -28.71
N PRO A 257 -9.20 -35.07 -28.73
CA PRO A 257 -9.09 -36.45 -28.26
C PRO A 257 -7.86 -37.09 -28.89
N ARG A 258 -6.98 -37.70 -28.08
CA ARG A 258 -5.82 -38.42 -28.59
C ARG A 258 -6.34 -39.49 -29.56
N GLU A 259 -5.90 -39.43 -30.81
CA GLU A 259 -6.18 -40.48 -31.78
C GLU A 259 -5.74 -41.84 -31.19
N PRO A 260 -6.52 -42.91 -31.41
CA PRO A 260 -6.12 -44.23 -30.96
C PRO A 260 -4.74 -44.58 -31.56
N PRO A 261 -3.82 -45.16 -30.77
CA PRO A 261 -2.48 -45.48 -31.25
C PRO A 261 -2.57 -46.36 -32.51
N ASN A 262 -1.85 -45.97 -33.55
CA ASN A 262 -1.81 -46.70 -34.81
C ASN A 262 -1.41 -48.17 -34.54
N PRO A 263 -2.23 -49.16 -34.94
CA PRO A 263 -1.94 -50.58 -34.71
C PRO A 263 -0.64 -51.05 -35.38
N ASP A 264 -0.15 -50.34 -36.41
CA ASP A 264 1.08 -50.68 -37.13
C ASP A 264 2.33 -50.01 -36.54
N ASN A 265 2.22 -49.37 -35.37
CA ASN A 265 3.37 -48.85 -34.65
C ASN A 265 4.16 -50.02 -34.01
N PRO A 266 5.50 -50.07 -34.13
CA PRO A 266 6.35 -51.11 -33.52
C PRO A 266 6.19 -51.25 -31.99
N PHE A 267 5.61 -50.25 -31.30
CA PHE A 267 5.32 -50.28 -29.86
C PHE A 267 3.85 -50.62 -29.52
N ALA A 268 2.99 -50.92 -30.50
CA ALA A 268 1.58 -51.27 -30.26
C ALA A 268 1.40 -52.51 -29.37
N ALA A 269 2.35 -53.46 -29.43
CA ALA A 269 2.36 -54.66 -28.58
C ALA A 269 2.50 -54.37 -27.06
N LEU A 270 3.03 -53.20 -26.68
CA LEU A 270 3.16 -52.81 -25.26
C LEU A 270 1.84 -52.37 -24.63
N ALA A 271 0.81 -52.04 -25.43
CA ALA A 271 -0.49 -51.67 -24.91
C ALA A 271 -1.20 -52.83 -24.19
N ALA A 272 -0.92 -54.08 -24.58
CA ALA A 272 -1.46 -55.29 -23.96
C ALA A 272 -0.89 -55.55 -22.55
N LEU A 273 0.32 -55.07 -22.26
CA LEU A 273 0.99 -55.24 -20.96
C LEU A 273 0.52 -54.25 -19.88
N ARG A 274 -0.33 -53.27 -20.24
CA ARG A 274 -0.80 -52.23 -19.32
C ARG A 274 -2.08 -52.61 -18.54
N ARG A 275 -2.62 -53.81 -18.77
CA ARG A 275 -3.86 -54.33 -18.14
C ARG A 275 -3.65 -55.68 -17.43
N ALA A 276 -2.42 -56.02 -17.05
CA ALA A 276 -2.12 -57.11 -16.13
C ALA A 276 -1.83 -56.54 -14.74
#